data_AF-A0A7V8GP30-F1
#
_entry.id   AF-A0A7V8GP30-F1
#
_cell.length_a   1.000
_cell.length_b   1.000
_cell.length_c   1.000
_cell.angle_alpha   90.00
_cell.angle_beta   90.00
_cell.angle_gamma   90.00
#
_symmetry.space_group_name_H-M   'P 1'
#
loop_
_entity.id
_entity.type
_entity.pdbx_description
1 polymer ?
#
loop_
_entity_poly.entity_id
_entity_poly.type
_entity_poly.pdbx_seq_one_letter_code
_entity_poly.pdbx_strand_id
1 'polypeptide(L)'
;MNTIILLYDSQGWERAQWPDAPLVTDWNGRSVSLRAGPRTPLPQDGRDWPPVAVYAPDELSEEEFQSLYEAHRPGIVELGLHY
;
A
#
# COMPACT_ATOMS: atom_id res chain seq x y z
N MET A 1 2.78 14.31 1.96
CA MET A 1 2.54 13.48 0.77
C MET A 1 2.88 12.05 1.17
N ASN A 2 1.94 11.13 0.96
CA ASN A 2 2.07 9.73 1.32
C ASN A 2 2.33 8.92 0.05
N THR A 3 3.20 7.92 0.15
CA THR A 3 3.34 6.90 -0.89
C THR A 3 2.24 5.88 -0.70
N ILE A 4 1.46 5.68 -1.76
CA ILE A 4 0.32 4.78 -1.77
C ILE A 4 0.67 3.59 -2.65
N ILE A 5 0.57 2.39 -2.09
CA ILE A 5 0.69 1.14 -2.83
C ILE A 5 -0.71 0.55 -2.98
N LEU A 6 -1.23 0.51 -4.20
CA LEU A 6 -2.50 -0.13 -4.50
C LEU A 6 -2.23 -1.55 -5.01
N LEU A 7 -2.74 -2.55 -4.30
CA LEU A 7 -2.67 -3.95 -4.69
C LEU A 7 -4.02 -4.37 -5.24
N TYR A 8 -4.09 -4.69 -6.53
CA TYR A 8 -5.35 -5.09 -7.19
C TYR A 8 -5.50 -6.60 -7.25
N ASP A 9 -4.44 -7.29 -7.65
CA ASP A 9 -4.37 -8.75 -7.78
C ASP A 9 -2.89 -9.21 -7.77
N SER A 10 -2.64 -10.51 -7.90
CA SER A 10 -1.31 -11.11 -7.77
C SER A 10 -0.27 -10.60 -8.78
N GLN A 11 -0.67 -9.89 -9.83
CA GLN A 11 0.21 -9.30 -10.84
C GLN A 11 0.00 -7.78 -10.98
N GLY A 12 -1.18 -7.28 -10.63
CA GLY A 12 -1.59 -5.89 -10.74
C GLY A 12 -1.36 -5.11 -9.45
N TRP A 13 -0.44 -4.15 -9.51
CA TRP A 13 -0.27 -3.14 -8.47
C TRP A 13 0.10 -1.80 -9.06
N GLU A 14 -0.09 -0.73 -8.29
CA GLU A 14 0.24 0.63 -8.68
C GLU A 14 0.85 1.41 -7.51
N ARG A 15 1.76 2.34 -7.83
CA ARG A 15 2.27 3.34 -6.90
C ARG A 15 1.66 4.70 -7.21
N ALA A 16 1.07 5.34 -6.21
CA ALA A 16 0.57 6.70 -6.29
C ALA A 16 1.13 7.58 -5.16
N GLN A 17 0.91 8.89 -5.27
CA GLN A 17 1.25 9.88 -4.25
C GLN A 17 -0.01 10.66 -3.90
N TRP A 18 -0.50 10.51 -2.67
CA TRP A 18 -1.69 11.22 -2.21
C TRP A 18 -1.35 12.16 -1.05
N PRO A 19 -2.01 13.34 -0.95
CA PRO A 19 -1.79 14.25 0.16
C PRO A 19 -2.22 13.65 1.50
N ASP A 20 -3.26 12.82 1.47
CA ASP A 20 -3.89 12.18 2.62
C ASP A 20 -4.09 10.67 2.37
N ALA A 21 -4.50 9.93 3.40
CA ALA A 21 -4.73 8.48 3.31
C ALA A 21 -6.10 8.12 3.94
N PRO A 22 -7.22 8.41 3.25
CA PRO A 22 -8.56 8.15 3.75
C PRO A 22 -8.84 6.64 3.88
N LEU A 23 -9.66 6.23 4.84
CA LEU A 23 -9.96 4.80 5.06
C LEU A 23 -10.53 4.10 3.82
N VAL A 24 -11.34 4.80 3.02
CA VAL A 24 -11.93 4.31 1.77
C VAL A 24 -11.95 5.45 0.76
N THR A 25 -11.66 5.15 -0.51
CA THR A 25 -11.75 6.12 -1.61
C THR A 25 -12.09 5.42 -2.92
N ASP A 26 -12.60 6.18 -3.91
CA ASP A 26 -12.69 5.70 -5.29
C ASP A 26 -11.35 5.93 -5.99
N TRP A 27 -10.88 4.91 -6.70
CA TRP A 27 -9.69 4.98 -7.53
C TRP A 27 -9.89 4.18 -8.81
N ASN A 28 -9.72 4.83 -9.97
CA ASN A 28 -9.96 4.24 -11.29
C ASN A 28 -11.35 3.57 -11.42
N GLY A 29 -12.38 4.16 -10.80
CA GLY A 29 -13.75 3.65 -10.83
C GLY A 29 -13.98 2.40 -9.98
N ARG A 30 -13.11 2.14 -9.00
CA ARG A 30 -13.23 1.05 -8.02
C ARG A 30 -13.09 1.60 -6.61
N SER A 31 -13.85 1.04 -5.67
CA SER A 31 -13.70 1.34 -4.25
C SER A 31 -12.49 0.60 -3.68
N VAL A 32 -11.53 1.35 -3.15
CA VAL A 32 -10.34 0.82 -2.48
C VAL A 32 -10.29 1.29 -1.03
N SER A 33 -9.82 0.40 -0.16
CA SER A 33 -9.81 0.63 1.29
C SER A 33 -8.41 0.49 1.84
N LEU A 34 -8.09 1.29 2.85
CA LEU A 34 -6.81 1.29 3.55
C LEU A 34 -6.67 -0.01 4.35
N ARG A 35 -5.67 -0.82 3.97
CA ARG A 35 -5.42 -2.12 4.61
C ARG A 35 -4.21 -2.09 5.54
N ALA A 36 -3.22 -1.23 5.26
CA ALA A 36 -2.08 -1.03 6.14
C ALA A 36 -1.54 0.41 6.04
N GLY A 37 -0.98 0.91 7.15
CA GLY A 37 -0.50 2.29 7.22
C GLY A 37 -1.64 3.32 7.36
N PRO A 38 -1.39 4.60 7.03
CA PRO A 38 -0.09 5.18 6.70
C PRO A 38 0.89 5.06 7.89
N ARG A 39 2.11 4.60 7.64
CA ARG A 39 3.20 4.59 8.63
C ARG A 39 4.47 5.16 8.02
N THR A 40 5.26 5.89 8.81
CA THR A 40 6.56 6.41 8.37
C THR A 40 7.63 5.35 8.62
N PRO A 41 8.32 4.88 7.58
CA PRO A 41 9.43 3.95 7.75
C PRO A 41 10.60 4.59 8.49
N LEU A 42 11.41 3.77 9.16
CA LEU A 42 12.69 4.19 9.72
C LEU A 42 13.64 4.61 8.58
N PRO A 43 14.53 5.59 8.81
CA PRO A 43 15.58 5.91 7.86
C PRO A 43 16.44 4.68 7.60
N GLN A 44 16.57 4.30 6.34
CA GLN A 44 17.37 3.16 5.91
C GLN A 44 18.07 3.48 4.58
N ASP A 45 19.24 2.89 4.37
CA ASP A 45 20.08 3.15 3.19
C ASP A 45 20.45 4.63 3.01
N GLY A 46 20.55 5.37 4.12
CA GLY A 46 20.87 6.80 4.12
C GLY A 46 19.78 7.70 3.55
N ARG A 47 18.53 7.21 3.45
CA ARG A 47 17.37 7.95 2.95
C ARG A 47 16.22 7.96 3.95
N ASP A 48 15.58 9.12 4.09
CA ASP A 48 14.28 9.26 4.73
C ASP A 48 13.15 8.88 3.76
N TRP A 49 12.15 8.16 4.28
CA TRP A 49 11.02 7.70 3.48
C TRP A 49 9.75 8.48 3.81
N PRO A 50 8.91 8.82 2.82
CA PRO A 50 7.57 9.33 3.08
C PRO A 50 6.72 8.25 3.76
N PRO A 51 5.63 8.64 4.46
CA PRO A 51 4.67 7.68 4.99
C PRO A 51 4.13 6.78 3.88
N VAL A 52 4.07 5.48 4.14
CA VAL A 52 3.56 4.46 3.21
C VAL A 52 2.21 3.96 3.70
N ALA A 53 1.24 3.92 2.80
CA ALA A 53 -0.06 3.30 2.99
C ALA A 53 -0.32 2.28 1.90
N VAL A 54 -1.04 1.21 2.25
CA VAL A 54 -1.38 0.11 1.34
C VAL A 54 -2.88 0.00 1.23
N TYR A 55 -3.37 0.04 0.00
CA TYR A 55 -4.77 -0.07 -0.36
C TYR A 55 -5.00 -1.33 -1.17
N ALA A 56 -6.21 -1.87 -1.05
CA ALA A 56 -6.69 -2.95 -1.89
C ALA A 56 -8.20 -2.79 -2.12
N PRO A 57 -8.79 -3.46 -3.14
CA PRO A 57 -10.23 -3.47 -3.33
C PRO A 57 -10.97 -3.80 -2.03
N ASP A 58 -12.05 -3.07 -1.75
CA ASP A 58 -12.84 -3.26 -0.52
C ASP A 58 -13.44 -4.67 -0.43
N GLU A 59 -13.77 -5.25 -1.59
CA GLU A 59 -14.31 -6.60 -1.71
C GLU A 59 -13.36 -7.72 -1.26
N LEU A 60 -12.05 -7.47 -1.16
CA LEU A 60 -11.11 -8.46 -0.65
C LEU A 60 -11.30 -8.69 0.84
N SER A 61 -11.37 -9.97 1.22
CA SER A 61 -11.24 -10.37 2.61
C SER A 61 -9.84 -10.07 3.17
N GLU A 62 -9.70 -10.11 4.49
CA GLU A 62 -8.39 -9.94 5.12
C GLU A 62 -7.40 -11.04 4.69
N GLU A 63 -7.85 -12.30 4.58
CA GLU A 63 -7.00 -13.43 4.18
C GLU A 63 -6.49 -13.30 2.73
N GLU A 64 -7.35 -12.88 1.81
CA GLU A 64 -6.97 -12.62 0.42
C GLU A 64 -5.99 -11.45 0.35
N PHE A 65 -6.24 -10.38 1.11
CA PHE A 65 -5.31 -9.25 1.20
C PHE A 65 -3.95 -9.67 1.74
N GLN A 66 -3.89 -10.46 2.82
CA GLN A 66 -2.60 -10.89 3.39
C GLN A 66 -1.81 -11.74 2.39
N SER A 67 -2.47 -12.69 1.74
CA SER A 67 -1.86 -13.52 0.69
C SER A 67 -1.32 -12.67 -0.46
N LEU A 68 -2.08 -11.64 -0.85
CA LEU A 68 -1.71 -10.69 -1.89
C LEU A 68 -0.52 -9.81 -1.46
N TYR A 69 -0.54 -9.31 -0.22
CA TYR A 69 0.53 -8.51 0.36
C TYR A 69 1.84 -9.28 0.38
N GLU A 70 1.82 -10.53 0.85
CA GLU A 70 2.99 -11.39 0.92
C GLU A 70 3.57 -11.70 -0.47
N ALA A 71 2.71 -11.91 -1.47
CA ALA A 71 3.14 -12.13 -2.85
C ALA A 71 3.89 -10.93 -3.45
N HIS A 72 3.46 -9.70 -3.13
CA HIS A 72 4.08 -8.46 -3.65
C HIS A 72 5.24 -7.95 -2.81
N ARG A 73 5.30 -8.29 -1.52
CA ARG A 73 6.34 -7.85 -0.58
C ARG A 73 7.78 -7.96 -1.11
N PRO A 74 8.21 -9.05 -1.78
CA PRO A 74 9.58 -9.13 -2.30
C PRO A 74 9.84 -8.22 -3.51
N GLY A 75 8.80 -7.79 -4.24
CA GLY A 75 8.91 -6.98 -5.46
C GLY A 75 8.69 -5.48 -5.26
N ILE A 76 8.11 -5.07 -4.14
CA ILE A 76 7.79 -3.67 -3.83
C ILE A 76 8.59 -3.20 -2.63
N VAL A 77 9.56 -2.30 -2.87
CA VAL A 77 10.50 -1.83 -1.83
C VAL A 77 9.78 -1.28 -0.59
N GLU A 78 8.68 -0.53 -0.78
CA GLU A 78 7.92 0.09 0.31
C GLU A 78 7.28 -0.92 1.27
N LEU A 79 6.96 -2.13 0.79
CA LEU A 79 6.38 -3.20 1.61
C LEU A 79 7.45 -3.97 2.41
N GLY A 80 8.72 -3.79 2.03
CA GLY A 80 9.89 -4.38 2.70
C GLY A 80 10.58 -3.44 3.70
N LEU A 81 10.13 -2.18 3.80
CA LEU A 81 10.76 -1.21 4.70
C LEU A 81 10.56 -1.56 6.17
N HIS A 82 11.47 -1.08 7.01
CA HIS A 82 11.40 -1.20 8.45
C HIS A 82 10.60 -0.03 9.04
N TYR A 83 9.79 -0.30 10.05
CA TYR A 83 8.92 0.66 10.72
C TYR A 83 9.11 0.59 12.23
#